data_AF-A0A8C6B7H1-F1
#
_entry.id   AF-A0A8C6B7H1-F1
#
_cell.length_a   1.000
_cell.length_b   1.000
_cell.length_c   1.000
_cell.angle_alpha   90.00
_cell.angle_beta   90.00
_cell.angle_gamma   90.00
#
_symmetry.space_group_name_H-M   'P 1'
#
loop_
_entity.id
_entity.type
_entity.pdbx_description
1 polymer ?
#
loop_
_entity_poly.entity_id
_entity_poly.type
_entity_poly.pdbx_seq_one_letter_code
_entity_poly.pdbx_strand_id
1 'polypeptide(L)'
;MSGLVLCEPTELYNILNQVTKLSRLTEPNYLCLLDVRSKREYDESHVITARLVKKRAGEYLIPESVDLECVEYCVVYDNNTSSLKVILKGDSDDDNTDEGHQGIVLGAAVECGRTLTHLARHPIHILRGGYESFSAMYHFFRTQKIIWMPRELDDFQPYPVEIMPGRIYLGNFRQACDPKIQKDLKIKAHVNVSMETGPFFAGDADKLLHIQIEDSLEANITPFLRHLCHFIEVHLELGSVILVFSTMGISRSCAAILAYLMHRNEQTLKRSWAYVKKCKTNMRPNRALVAQLSEWEKVVLGDIVTDILDPLY
;
A
#
# COMPACT_ATOMS: atom_id res chain seq x y z
N MET A 1 9.64 -4.68 19.98
CA MET A 1 8.44 -4.14 20.66
C MET A 1 7.24 -4.83 20.03
N SER A 2 6.65 -5.83 20.69
CA SER A 2 5.36 -6.36 20.27
C SER A 2 4.27 -5.54 20.95
N GLY A 3 3.42 -4.93 20.13
CA GLY A 3 2.33 -4.05 20.54
C GLY A 3 1.32 -3.91 19.41
N LEU A 4 0.26 -3.14 19.63
CA LEU A 4 -0.73 -2.85 18.60
C LEU A 4 -0.39 -1.55 17.88
N VAL A 5 -0.52 -1.56 16.56
CA VAL A 5 -0.39 -0.38 15.71
C VAL A 5 -1.61 -0.27 14.81
N LEU A 6 -2.01 0.96 14.44
CA LEU A 6 -3.01 1.15 13.40
C LEU A 6 -2.34 0.97 12.04
N CYS A 7 -3.09 0.38 11.12
CA CYS A 7 -2.73 0.20 9.72
C CYS A 7 -3.78 0.89 8.86
N GLU A 8 -3.36 1.84 8.03
CA GLU A 8 -4.26 2.53 7.12
C GLU A 8 -4.69 1.59 5.96
N PRO A 9 -5.89 1.77 5.38
CA PRO A 9 -6.31 0.98 4.22
C PRO A 9 -5.28 0.93 3.08
N THR A 10 -4.59 2.04 2.83
CA THR A 10 -3.52 2.13 1.82
C THR A 10 -2.28 1.31 2.17
N GLU A 11 -1.98 1.13 3.45
CA GLU A 11 -0.88 0.26 3.88
C GLU A 11 -1.23 -1.20 3.62
N LEU A 12 -2.44 -1.66 3.97
CA LEU A 12 -2.90 -3.01 3.63
C LEU A 12 -2.95 -3.23 2.12
N TYR A 13 -3.43 -2.24 1.35
CA TYR A 13 -3.41 -2.29 -0.12
C TYR A 13 -1.98 -2.51 -0.64
N ASN A 14 -1.01 -1.75 -0.15
CA ASN A 14 0.38 -1.90 -0.57
C ASN A 14 0.98 -3.24 -0.14
N ILE A 15 0.65 -3.74 1.06
CA ILE A 15 1.08 -5.06 1.53
C ILE A 15 0.54 -6.16 0.59
N LEU A 16 -0.74 -6.10 0.20
CA LEU A 16 -1.34 -7.06 -0.74
C LEU A 16 -0.69 -7.05 -2.13
N ASN A 17 -0.07 -5.95 -2.52
CA ASN A 17 0.44 -5.72 -3.88
C ASN A 17 1.98 -5.75 -4.00
N GLN A 18 2.71 -6.21 -2.97
CA GLN A 18 4.17 -6.34 -3.09
C GLN A 18 4.56 -7.53 -3.98
N VAL A 19 5.66 -7.33 -4.71
CA VAL A 19 6.20 -8.31 -5.68
C VAL A 19 7.71 -8.45 -5.48
N THR A 20 8.20 -9.67 -5.58
CA THR A 20 9.64 -9.95 -5.79
C THR A 20 9.84 -10.41 -7.24
N LYS A 21 9.79 -11.71 -7.49
CA LYS A 21 9.60 -12.32 -8.82
C LYS A 21 8.13 -12.62 -9.09
N LEU A 22 7.42 -13.01 -8.04
CA LEU A 22 5.98 -13.29 -7.99
C LEU A 22 5.36 -12.43 -6.88
N SER A 23 4.04 -12.52 -6.72
CA SER A 23 3.34 -11.94 -5.58
C SER A 23 3.96 -12.41 -4.26
N ARG A 24 4.23 -11.49 -3.34
CA ARG A 24 4.71 -11.86 -1.99
C ARG A 24 3.65 -12.60 -1.18
N LEU A 25 2.38 -12.59 -1.60
CA LEU A 25 1.32 -13.38 -0.95
C LEU A 25 1.56 -14.89 -1.02
N THR A 26 2.45 -15.36 -1.89
CA THR A 26 2.88 -16.76 -1.97
C THR A 26 3.89 -17.13 -0.87
N GLU A 27 4.51 -16.14 -0.22
CA GLU A 27 5.46 -16.34 0.87
C GLU A 27 4.70 -16.66 2.17
N PRO A 28 4.91 -17.83 2.81
CA PRO A 28 4.08 -18.29 3.93
C PRO A 28 4.17 -17.38 5.17
N ASN A 29 5.29 -16.68 5.34
CA ASN A 29 5.56 -15.82 6.49
C ASN A 29 5.40 -14.32 6.16
N TYR A 30 4.83 -13.96 5.01
CA TYR A 30 4.71 -12.56 4.61
C TYR A 30 3.49 -11.87 5.22
N LEU A 31 2.28 -12.38 4.97
CA LEU A 31 1.03 -11.76 5.42
C LEU A 31 0.10 -12.79 6.06
N CYS A 32 -0.36 -12.48 7.27
CA CYS A 32 -1.51 -13.10 7.89
C CYS A 32 -2.61 -12.05 8.05
N LEU A 33 -3.68 -12.16 7.26
CA LEU A 33 -4.84 -11.27 7.32
C LEU A 33 -6.00 -11.97 8.03
N LEU A 34 -6.47 -11.39 9.12
CA LEU A 34 -7.45 -11.97 10.03
C LEU A 34 -8.74 -11.15 10.05
N ASP A 35 -9.84 -11.79 9.66
CA ASP A 35 -11.19 -11.23 9.74
C ASP A 35 -11.85 -11.71 11.03
N VAL A 36 -12.17 -10.77 11.94
CA VAL A 36 -12.81 -11.10 13.23
C VAL A 36 -14.30 -10.77 13.24
N ARG A 37 -14.90 -10.47 12.08
CA ARG A 37 -16.35 -10.26 11.94
C ARG A 37 -17.11 -11.58 12.10
N SER A 38 -18.44 -11.51 12.12
CA SER A 38 -19.26 -12.72 12.18
C SER A 38 -19.07 -13.57 10.93
N LYS A 39 -19.32 -14.88 11.06
CA LYS A 39 -19.29 -15.80 9.92
C LYS A 39 -20.21 -15.34 8.78
N ARG A 40 -21.38 -14.79 9.11
CA ARG A 40 -22.33 -14.28 8.12
C ARG A 40 -21.72 -13.15 7.30
N GLU A 41 -21.12 -12.16 7.96
CA GLU A 41 -20.49 -11.01 7.27
C GLU A 41 -19.30 -11.45 6.40
N TYR A 42 -18.51 -12.41 6.88
CA TYR A 42 -17.40 -12.99 6.13
C TYR A 42 -17.87 -13.72 4.86
N ASP A 43 -18.92 -14.54 4.99
CA ASP A 43 -19.51 -15.31 3.89
C ASP A 43 -20.18 -14.39 2.86
N GLU A 44 -20.74 -13.25 3.30
CA GLU A 44 -21.30 -12.21 2.42
C GLU A 44 -20.19 -11.56 1.55
N SER A 45 -19.09 -11.14 2.17
CA SER A 45 -17.83 -10.80 1.50
C SER A 45 -16.71 -10.48 2.50
N HIS A 46 -15.45 -10.77 2.13
CA HIS A 46 -14.24 -10.47 2.90
C HIS A 46 -13.13 -9.91 2.00
N VAL A 47 -12.05 -9.38 2.61
CA VAL A 47 -10.85 -8.97 1.87
C VAL A 47 -10.15 -10.22 1.33
N ILE A 48 -9.54 -10.13 0.15
CA ILE A 48 -8.75 -11.24 -0.41
C ILE A 48 -7.75 -11.77 0.62
N THR A 49 -7.53 -13.09 0.60
CA THR A 49 -6.63 -13.84 1.51
C THR A 49 -6.96 -13.76 3.01
N ALA A 50 -7.98 -13.01 3.42
CA ALA A 50 -8.40 -12.93 4.80
C ALA A 50 -8.90 -14.29 5.31
N ARG A 51 -8.58 -14.59 6.57
CA ARG A 51 -9.00 -15.81 7.26
C ARG A 51 -9.94 -15.45 8.40
N LEU A 52 -11.12 -16.06 8.41
CA LEU A 52 -12.08 -15.90 9.50
C LEU A 52 -11.49 -16.47 10.80
N VAL A 53 -11.39 -15.62 11.82
CA VAL A 53 -11.00 -16.01 13.18
C VAL A 53 -12.21 -16.62 13.90
N LYS A 54 -12.02 -17.79 14.50
CA LYS A 54 -13.09 -18.47 15.26
C LYS A 54 -13.03 -18.01 16.71
N LYS A 55 -14.19 -17.78 17.34
CA LYS A 55 -14.30 -17.55 18.78
C LYS A 55 -14.83 -18.83 19.46
N ARG A 56 -14.13 -19.38 20.46
CA ARG A 56 -14.63 -20.47 21.32
C ARG A 56 -14.57 -20.02 22.77
N ALA A 57 -15.69 -20.15 23.50
CA ALA A 57 -15.80 -19.76 24.91
C ALA A 57 -15.32 -18.31 25.22
N GLY A 58 -15.44 -17.39 24.27
CA GLY A 58 -14.99 -16.00 24.43
C GLY A 58 -13.54 -15.75 23.99
N GLU A 59 -12.77 -16.77 23.63
CA GLU A 59 -11.37 -16.64 23.21
C GLU A 59 -11.22 -16.75 21.69
N TYR A 60 -10.33 -15.93 21.12
CA TYR A 60 -9.98 -15.96 19.70
C TYR A 60 -9.02 -17.11 19.42
N LEU A 61 -9.42 -18.02 18.53
CA LEU A 61 -8.60 -19.13 18.09
C LEU A 61 -7.82 -18.75 16.84
N ILE A 62 -6.51 -18.78 16.97
CA ILE A 62 -5.60 -18.58 15.85
C ILE A 62 -5.66 -19.81 14.97
N PRO A 63 -5.68 -19.65 13.64
CA PRO A 63 -5.58 -20.81 12.75
C PRO A 63 -4.23 -21.53 12.96
N GLU A 64 -4.26 -22.84 13.25
CA GLU A 64 -3.08 -23.68 13.55
C GLU A 64 -1.98 -23.64 12.48
N SER A 65 -2.31 -23.24 11.26
CA SER A 65 -1.37 -23.16 10.14
C SER A 65 -0.56 -21.85 10.07
N VAL A 66 -0.66 -20.98 11.07
CA VAL A 66 0.07 -19.69 11.12
C VAL A 66 1.03 -19.68 12.30
N ASP A 67 2.32 -19.59 12.01
CA ASP A 67 3.33 -19.25 13.00
C ASP A 67 3.48 -17.72 13.08
N LEU A 68 2.71 -17.10 13.99
CA LEU A 68 2.73 -15.65 14.20
C LEU A 68 4.10 -15.12 14.65
N GLU A 69 4.99 -15.98 15.15
CA GLU A 69 6.33 -15.57 15.55
C GLU A 69 7.16 -15.16 14.32
N CYS A 70 6.92 -15.81 13.19
CA CYS A 70 7.67 -15.63 11.95
C CYS A 70 6.99 -14.68 10.94
N VAL A 71 5.70 -14.38 11.11
CA VAL A 71 4.94 -13.55 10.17
C VAL A 71 5.43 -12.09 10.19
N GLU A 72 5.73 -11.53 9.02
CA GLU A 72 6.16 -10.13 8.82
C GLU A 72 5.01 -9.16 9.08
N TYR A 73 3.84 -9.41 8.47
CA TYR A 73 2.62 -8.60 8.66
C TYR A 73 1.47 -9.46 9.20
N CYS A 74 1.05 -9.21 10.45
CA CYS A 74 -0.21 -9.72 10.97
C CYS A 74 -1.21 -8.56 11.05
N VAL A 75 -2.24 -8.60 10.21
CA VAL A 75 -3.27 -7.56 10.10
C VAL A 75 -4.60 -8.14 10.56
N VAL A 76 -5.28 -7.46 11.48
CA VAL A 76 -6.58 -7.85 12.04
C VAL A 76 -7.60 -6.76 11.74
N TYR A 77 -8.80 -7.14 11.30
CA TYR A 77 -9.88 -6.21 11.04
C TYR A 77 -11.25 -6.74 11.47
N ASP A 78 -12.09 -5.81 11.94
CA ASP A 78 -13.53 -6.00 12.14
C ASP A 78 -14.29 -5.10 11.14
N ASN A 79 -15.52 -4.68 11.44
CA ASN A 79 -16.27 -3.82 10.53
C ASN A 79 -15.69 -2.41 10.41
N ASN A 80 -15.33 -1.76 11.52
CA ASN A 80 -15.13 -0.30 11.54
C ASN A 80 -14.19 0.24 12.64
N THR A 81 -13.38 -0.60 13.30
CA THR A 81 -12.43 -0.12 14.32
C THR A 81 -11.48 0.94 13.77
N SER A 82 -11.47 2.12 14.37
CA SER A 82 -10.69 3.28 13.90
C SER A 82 -9.69 3.85 14.92
N SER A 83 -9.68 3.29 16.14
CA SER A 83 -8.85 3.73 17.27
C SER A 83 -8.45 2.54 18.15
N LEU A 84 -7.26 2.61 18.74
CA LEU A 84 -6.78 1.63 19.72
C LEU A 84 -7.23 1.96 21.16
N LYS A 85 -7.87 3.11 21.36
CA LYS A 85 -8.32 3.58 22.67
C LYS A 85 -9.59 2.85 23.11
N VAL A 86 -9.70 2.66 24.41
CA VAL A 86 -10.92 2.24 25.11
C VAL A 86 -11.95 3.35 25.02
N ILE A 87 -13.15 3.06 24.52
CA ILE A 87 -14.29 3.98 24.63
C ILE A 87 -15.00 3.65 25.94
N LEU A 88 -15.06 4.62 26.85
CA LEU A 88 -15.97 4.59 27.98
C LEU A 88 -17.35 4.93 27.41
N LYS A 89 -18.37 4.09 27.64
CA LYS A 89 -19.76 4.51 27.44
C LYS A 89 -20.00 5.73 28.36
N GLY A 90 -20.09 6.91 27.76
CA GLY A 90 -20.68 8.08 28.40
C GLY A 90 -22.19 7.97 28.33
N ASP A 91 -22.85 8.36 29.41
CA ASP A 91 -24.29 8.31 29.63
C ASP A 91 -25.09 8.74 28.39
N SER A 92 -25.81 7.79 27.79
CA SER A 92 -27.05 8.15 27.10
C SER A 92 -28.09 8.34 28.18
N ASP A 93 -28.62 9.56 28.30
CA ASP A 93 -29.70 9.97 29.20
C ASP A 93 -30.93 9.04 29.08
N ASP A 94 -30.90 7.91 29.77
CA ASP A 94 -32.09 7.13 30.07
C ASP A 94 -31.97 6.67 31.53
N ASP A 95 -32.63 7.43 32.40
CA ASP A 95 -32.91 7.04 33.77
C ASP A 95 -33.56 5.65 33.76
N ASN A 96 -32.85 4.63 34.22
CA ASN A 96 -33.34 3.66 35.20
C ASN A 96 -32.26 2.62 35.54
N THR A 97 -31.87 2.66 36.81
CA THR A 97 -31.26 1.63 37.67
C THR A 97 -30.95 0.26 37.02
N ASP A 98 -29.66 -0.05 36.84
CA ASP A 98 -29.05 -1.24 37.44
C ASP A 98 -27.51 -1.18 37.42
N GLU A 99 -26.89 -1.90 38.34
CA GLU A 99 -25.50 -1.81 38.80
C GLU A 99 -24.40 -1.82 37.72
N GLY A 100 -23.58 -0.77 37.69
CA GLY A 100 -22.14 -0.90 37.95
C GLY A 100 -21.27 -1.77 37.02
N HIS A 101 -21.49 -1.77 35.70
CA HIS A 101 -20.46 -2.16 34.74
C HIS A 101 -20.16 -1.01 33.79
N GLN A 102 -19.14 -0.20 34.10
CA GLN A 102 -18.48 0.68 33.14
C GLN A 102 -17.84 -0.20 32.05
N GLY A 103 -18.66 -0.61 31.08
CA GLY A 103 -18.27 -1.48 29.99
C GLY A 103 -17.28 -0.75 29.09
N ILE A 104 -16.02 -1.16 29.17
CA ILE A 104 -14.96 -0.83 28.22
C ILE A 104 -15.34 -1.49 26.89
N VAL A 105 -15.86 -0.71 25.93
CA VAL A 105 -16.13 -1.24 24.58
C VAL A 105 -14.85 -1.09 23.77
N LEU A 106 -14.13 -2.18 23.62
CA LEU A 106 -13.03 -2.33 22.67
C LEU A 106 -13.58 -2.92 21.38
N GLY A 107 -13.12 -2.42 20.23
CA GLY A 107 -13.42 -3.06 18.95
C GLY A 107 -12.92 -4.50 18.93
N ALA A 108 -13.67 -5.40 18.29
CA ALA A 108 -13.34 -6.83 18.23
C ALA A 108 -11.94 -7.08 17.64
N ALA A 109 -11.51 -6.23 16.69
CA ALA A 109 -10.15 -6.28 16.14
C ALA A 109 -9.08 -5.97 17.19
N VAL A 110 -9.31 -4.99 18.07
CA VAL A 110 -8.37 -4.64 19.15
C VAL A 110 -8.35 -5.73 20.22
N GLU A 111 -9.51 -6.28 20.60
CA GLU A 111 -9.60 -7.39 21.55
C GLU A 111 -8.79 -8.59 21.05
N CYS A 112 -9.01 -9.00 19.80
CA CYS A 112 -8.24 -10.07 19.16
C CYS A 112 -6.75 -9.71 19.07
N GLY A 113 -6.38 -8.52 18.59
CA GLY A 113 -4.99 -8.13 18.45
C GLY A 113 -4.21 -8.17 19.77
N ARG A 114 -4.85 -7.79 20.90
CA ARG A 114 -4.23 -7.90 22.23
C ARG A 114 -3.90 -9.34 22.59
N THR A 115 -4.80 -10.29 22.30
CA THR A 115 -4.53 -11.72 22.56
C THR A 115 -3.39 -12.26 21.70
N LEU A 116 -3.18 -11.69 20.50
CA LEU A 116 -2.13 -12.12 19.57
C LEU A 116 -0.75 -11.53 19.88
N THR A 117 -0.68 -10.44 20.64
CA THR A 117 0.56 -9.66 20.81
C THR A 117 1.68 -10.48 21.47
N HIS A 118 1.35 -11.42 22.34
CA HIS A 118 2.33 -12.29 23.01
C HIS A 118 2.91 -13.38 22.10
N LEU A 119 2.28 -13.63 20.96
CA LEU A 119 2.65 -14.71 20.02
C LEU A 119 3.43 -14.19 18.81
N ALA A 120 3.47 -12.87 18.60
CA ALA A 120 4.10 -12.25 17.45
C ALA A 120 5.39 -11.49 17.83
N ARG A 121 6.41 -11.59 16.97
CA ARG A 121 7.63 -10.76 17.09
C ARG A 121 7.41 -9.35 16.56
N HIS A 122 6.63 -9.22 15.49
CA HIS A 122 6.26 -7.95 14.87
C HIS A 122 4.98 -7.38 15.49
N PRO A 123 4.75 -6.06 15.43
CA PRO A 123 3.50 -5.46 15.87
C PRO A 123 2.27 -6.04 15.15
N ILE A 124 1.17 -6.18 15.89
CA ILE A 124 -0.12 -6.55 15.30
C ILE A 124 -0.77 -5.27 14.75
N HIS A 125 -1.15 -5.33 13.49
CA HIS A 125 -1.72 -4.20 12.75
C HIS A 125 -3.25 -4.26 12.81
N ILE A 126 -3.89 -3.22 13.34
CA ILE A 126 -5.34 -3.08 13.34
C ILE A 126 -5.74 -2.23 12.14
N LEU A 127 -6.51 -2.79 11.22
CA LEU A 127 -6.96 -2.08 10.01
C LEU A 127 -7.93 -0.96 10.40
N ARG A 128 -7.50 0.28 10.14
CA ARG A 128 -8.26 1.46 10.49
C ARG A 128 -9.52 1.58 9.63
N GLY A 129 -10.67 1.74 10.28
CA GLY A 129 -11.98 1.75 9.66
C GLY A 129 -12.45 0.37 9.17
N GLY A 130 -11.72 -0.71 9.53
CA GLY A 130 -12.10 -2.10 9.28
C GLY A 130 -12.42 -2.44 7.83
N TYR A 131 -13.28 -3.44 7.66
CA TYR A 131 -13.76 -3.89 6.37
C TYR A 131 -14.51 -2.79 5.60
N GLU A 132 -15.31 -1.97 6.29
CA GLU A 132 -16.13 -0.92 5.66
C GLU A 132 -15.25 0.09 4.93
N SER A 133 -14.25 0.66 5.60
CA SER A 133 -13.36 1.66 5.01
C SER A 133 -12.51 1.06 3.90
N PHE A 134 -11.94 -0.12 4.12
CA PHE A 134 -11.08 -0.77 3.11
C PHE A 134 -11.87 -1.14 1.86
N SER A 135 -13.05 -1.72 2.03
CA SER A 135 -13.88 -2.15 0.90
C SER A 135 -14.51 -1.00 0.14
N ALA A 136 -14.74 0.16 0.78
CA ALA A 136 -15.17 1.38 0.11
C ALA A 136 -14.07 1.92 -0.82
N MET A 137 -12.81 1.90 -0.39
CA MET A 137 -11.67 2.39 -1.17
C MET A 137 -11.24 1.39 -2.24
N TYR A 138 -11.14 0.11 -1.88
CA TYR A 138 -10.57 -0.96 -2.69
C TYR A 138 -11.61 -2.07 -2.96
N HIS A 139 -12.76 -1.68 -3.48
CA HIS A 139 -13.91 -2.57 -3.72
C HIS A 139 -13.59 -3.80 -4.59
N PHE A 140 -12.55 -3.73 -5.43
CA PHE A 140 -12.04 -4.83 -6.28
C PHE A 140 -11.17 -5.86 -5.52
N PHE A 141 -10.87 -5.61 -4.25
CA PHE A 141 -10.22 -6.56 -3.33
C PHE A 141 -11.21 -7.36 -2.48
N ARG A 142 -12.52 -7.15 -2.69
CA ARG A 142 -13.56 -7.96 -2.07
C ARG A 142 -13.73 -9.29 -2.77
N THR A 143 -13.96 -10.35 -2.00
CA THR A 143 -14.25 -11.68 -2.51
C THR A 143 -15.28 -12.40 -1.63
N GLN A 144 -15.91 -13.43 -2.19
CA GLN A 144 -16.66 -14.47 -1.47
C GLN A 144 -15.89 -15.80 -1.48
N LYS A 145 -14.89 -15.91 -2.37
CA LYS A 145 -14.03 -17.07 -2.48
C LYS A 145 -12.92 -16.96 -1.46
N ILE A 146 -12.74 -18.04 -0.74
CA ILE A 146 -11.63 -18.27 0.15
C ILE A 146 -10.37 -18.49 -0.72
N ILE A 147 -9.44 -17.54 -0.72
CA ILE A 147 -8.23 -17.54 -1.55
C ILE A 147 -7.01 -17.73 -0.64
N TRP A 148 -6.58 -18.97 -0.43
CA TRP A 148 -5.35 -19.29 0.32
C TRP A 148 -4.62 -20.51 -0.22
N MET A 149 -5.15 -21.18 -1.25
CA MET A 149 -4.43 -22.29 -1.85
C MET A 149 -3.24 -21.75 -2.64
N PRO A 150 -2.05 -22.40 -2.58
CA PRO A 150 -0.85 -21.91 -3.26
C PRO A 150 -1.08 -21.53 -4.73
N ARG A 151 -1.81 -22.37 -5.48
CA ARG A 151 -2.15 -22.08 -6.89
C ARG A 151 -2.94 -20.79 -7.09
N GLU A 152 -3.90 -20.50 -6.22
CA GLU A 152 -4.70 -19.28 -6.32
C GLU A 152 -3.86 -18.03 -5.97
N LEU A 153 -2.92 -18.18 -5.03
CA LEU A 153 -1.98 -17.13 -4.66
C LEU A 153 -0.92 -16.89 -5.74
N ASP A 154 -0.51 -17.95 -6.46
CA ASP A 154 0.39 -17.87 -7.61
C ASP A 154 -0.27 -17.14 -8.80
N ASP A 155 -1.56 -17.37 -9.02
CA ASP A 155 -2.34 -16.75 -10.10
C ASP A 155 -2.73 -15.28 -9.79
N PHE A 156 -2.61 -14.85 -8.52
CA PHE A 156 -2.94 -13.49 -8.11
C PHE A 156 -2.10 -12.48 -8.89
N GLN A 157 -2.77 -11.57 -9.59
CA GLN A 157 -2.15 -10.46 -10.31
C GLN A 157 -2.15 -9.20 -9.44
N PRO A 158 -0.98 -8.77 -8.94
CA PRO A 158 -0.89 -7.59 -8.10
C PRO A 158 -1.19 -6.32 -8.90
N TYR A 159 -1.85 -5.37 -8.25
CA TYR A 159 -2.03 -4.01 -8.76
C TYR A 159 -0.73 -3.19 -8.57
N PRO A 160 -0.59 -2.05 -9.27
CA PRO A 160 0.41 -1.04 -8.94
C PRO A 160 0.34 -0.66 -7.46
N VAL A 161 1.49 -0.39 -6.84
CA VAL A 161 1.49 0.12 -5.47
C VAL A 161 1.00 1.56 -5.45
N GLU A 162 0.38 1.97 -4.36
CA GLU A 162 -0.16 3.30 -4.18
C GLU A 162 0.86 4.17 -3.44
N ILE A 163 1.31 5.23 -4.12
CA ILE A 163 2.26 6.21 -3.58
C ILE A 163 1.52 7.35 -2.91
N MET A 164 0.45 7.84 -3.52
CA MET A 164 -0.41 8.85 -2.91
C MET A 164 -1.86 8.34 -2.93
N PRO A 165 -2.51 8.19 -1.75
CA PRO A 165 -3.83 7.61 -1.64
C PRO A 165 -4.85 8.23 -2.62
N GLY A 166 -5.48 7.40 -3.44
CA GLY A 166 -6.46 7.70 -4.47
C GLY A 166 -5.92 8.50 -5.66
N ARG A 167 -4.63 8.80 -5.73
CA ARG A 167 -4.09 9.82 -6.66
C ARG A 167 -2.92 9.35 -7.51
N ILE A 168 -1.90 8.73 -6.93
CA ILE A 168 -0.69 8.32 -7.67
C ILE A 168 -0.37 6.86 -7.38
N TYR A 169 -0.28 6.09 -8.45
CA TYR A 169 0.12 4.69 -8.45
C TYR A 169 1.46 4.50 -9.15
N LEU A 170 2.25 3.55 -8.67
CA LEU A 170 3.55 3.15 -9.22
C LEU A 170 3.50 1.69 -9.66
N GLY A 171 3.65 1.46 -10.96
CA GLY A 171 3.49 0.14 -11.55
C GLY A 171 4.56 -0.24 -12.57
N ASN A 172 4.35 -1.40 -13.18
CA ASN A 172 5.11 -1.89 -14.32
C ASN A 172 4.32 -1.78 -15.64
N PHE A 173 4.99 -2.05 -16.75
CA PHE A 173 4.39 -1.91 -18.08
C PHE A 173 3.20 -2.84 -18.31
N ARG A 174 3.25 -4.08 -17.79
CA ARG A 174 2.13 -5.03 -17.87
C ARG A 174 0.89 -4.50 -17.16
N GLN A 175 1.05 -3.97 -15.95
CA GLN A 175 -0.04 -3.38 -15.18
C GLN A 175 -0.63 -2.13 -15.87
N ALA A 176 0.23 -1.31 -16.50
CA ALA A 176 -0.21 -0.16 -17.26
C ALA A 176 -1.01 -0.54 -18.52
N CYS A 177 -0.81 -1.74 -19.06
CA CYS A 177 -1.54 -2.27 -20.19
C CYS A 177 -2.71 -3.21 -19.79
N ASP A 178 -3.07 -3.29 -18.51
CA ASP A 178 -4.19 -4.11 -18.06
C ASP A 178 -5.48 -3.26 -17.98
N PRO A 179 -6.49 -3.50 -18.85
CA PRO A 179 -7.73 -2.72 -18.85
C PRO A 179 -8.54 -2.86 -17.57
N LYS A 180 -8.40 -3.97 -16.83
CA LYS A 180 -9.04 -4.14 -15.51
C LYS A 180 -8.42 -3.17 -14.51
N ILE A 181 -7.09 -3.08 -14.47
CA ILE A 181 -6.38 -2.14 -13.59
C ILE A 181 -6.74 -0.69 -13.93
N GLN A 182 -6.78 -0.34 -15.22
CA GLN A 182 -7.18 1.00 -15.65
C GLN A 182 -8.59 1.36 -15.14
N LYS A 183 -9.54 0.42 -15.25
CA LYS A 183 -10.93 0.60 -14.83
C LYS A 183 -11.07 0.67 -13.30
N ASP A 184 -10.50 -0.29 -12.58
CA ASP A 184 -10.67 -0.46 -11.14
C ASP A 184 -10.02 0.71 -10.37
N LEU A 185 -8.86 1.18 -10.83
CA LEU A 185 -8.16 2.34 -10.26
C LEU A 185 -8.58 3.69 -10.86
N LYS A 186 -9.43 3.68 -11.90
CA LYS A 186 -9.93 4.87 -12.60
C LYS A 186 -8.79 5.77 -13.10
N ILE A 187 -7.74 5.16 -13.66
CA ILE A 187 -6.57 5.89 -14.17
C ILE A 187 -7.00 6.83 -15.30
N LYS A 188 -6.54 8.08 -15.25
CA LYS A 188 -6.82 9.13 -16.25
C LYS A 188 -5.57 9.71 -16.90
N ALA A 189 -4.40 9.54 -16.28
CA ALA A 189 -3.14 10.02 -16.82
C ALA A 189 -2.00 9.04 -16.55
N HIS A 190 -0.99 9.09 -17.42
CA HIS A 190 0.09 8.12 -17.48
C HIS A 190 1.43 8.83 -17.59
N VAL A 191 2.39 8.36 -16.79
CA VAL A 191 3.80 8.71 -16.95
C VAL A 191 4.56 7.43 -17.27
N ASN A 192 4.93 7.28 -18.54
CA ASN A 192 5.72 6.16 -19.01
C ASN A 192 7.20 6.54 -19.04
N VAL A 193 8.02 5.93 -18.19
CA VAL A 193 9.47 6.17 -18.09
C VAL A 193 10.23 4.95 -18.62
N SER A 194 9.94 4.57 -19.86
CA SER A 194 10.59 3.44 -20.53
C SER A 194 10.55 3.56 -22.05
N MET A 195 11.19 2.63 -22.76
CA MET A 195 11.28 2.66 -24.24
C MET A 195 10.01 2.12 -24.90
N GLU A 196 9.29 1.27 -24.19
CA GLU A 196 8.11 0.57 -24.67
C GLU A 196 6.95 1.53 -24.95
N THR A 197 6.19 1.22 -26.00
CA THR A 197 4.93 1.88 -26.35
C THR A 197 3.79 0.90 -26.18
N GLY A 198 2.64 1.37 -25.69
CA GLY A 198 1.48 0.54 -25.37
C GLY A 198 0.19 1.07 -25.99
N PRO A 199 -0.83 0.22 -26.17
CA PRO A 199 -2.05 0.56 -26.89
C PRO A 199 -2.97 1.54 -26.14
N PHE A 200 -2.91 1.55 -24.80
CA PHE A 200 -3.78 2.40 -23.97
C PHE A 200 -3.46 3.90 -24.04
N PHE A 201 -2.39 4.26 -24.75
CA PHE A 201 -1.83 5.61 -24.77
C PHE A 201 -1.79 6.22 -26.18
N ALA A 202 -2.41 5.56 -27.16
CA ALA A 202 -2.47 6.05 -28.54
C ALA A 202 -3.61 7.07 -28.70
N GLY A 203 -3.27 8.36 -28.84
CA GLY A 203 -4.17 9.38 -29.37
C GLY A 203 -4.55 10.54 -28.46
N ASP A 204 -4.04 10.62 -27.22
CA ASP A 204 -4.28 11.77 -26.33
C ASP A 204 -2.99 12.22 -25.64
N ALA A 205 -2.32 13.22 -26.25
CA ALA A 205 -1.06 13.76 -25.77
C ALA A 205 -1.19 14.43 -24.39
N ASP A 206 -2.39 14.86 -24.00
CA ASP A 206 -2.62 15.53 -22.72
C ASP A 206 -2.64 14.54 -21.55
N LYS A 207 -2.86 13.24 -21.82
CA LYS A 207 -2.95 12.18 -20.80
C LYS A 207 -1.72 11.32 -20.69
N LEU A 208 -0.73 11.46 -21.58
CA LEU A 208 0.50 10.67 -21.57
C LEU A 208 1.73 11.56 -21.58
N LEU A 209 2.52 11.45 -20.52
CA LEU A 209 3.92 11.86 -20.55
C LEU A 209 4.81 10.63 -20.81
N HIS A 210 5.44 10.57 -21.98
CA HIS A 210 6.37 9.50 -22.34
C HIS A 210 7.82 9.99 -22.29
N ILE A 211 8.56 9.55 -21.27
CA ILE A 211 10.00 9.78 -21.09
C ILE A 211 10.75 8.54 -21.57
N GLN A 212 11.25 8.59 -22.80
CA GLN A 212 11.95 7.47 -23.43
C GLN A 212 13.41 7.40 -22.98
N ILE A 213 13.66 6.59 -21.95
CA ILE A 213 15.01 6.28 -21.46
C ILE A 213 15.18 4.79 -21.19
N GLU A 214 16.38 4.27 -21.43
CA GLU A 214 16.78 2.92 -21.04
C GLU A 214 17.02 2.82 -19.53
N ASP A 215 16.99 1.61 -18.96
CA ASP A 215 17.39 1.37 -17.56
C ASP A 215 18.90 1.08 -17.49
N SER A 216 19.69 2.00 -18.01
CA SER A 216 21.15 1.86 -18.13
C SER A 216 21.88 2.94 -17.33
N LEU A 217 23.20 2.84 -17.24
CA LEU A 217 24.02 3.83 -16.54
C LEU A 217 24.23 5.10 -17.38
N GLU A 218 23.99 5.02 -18.69
CA GLU A 218 24.10 6.10 -19.66
C GLU A 218 22.80 6.91 -19.78
N ALA A 219 21.69 6.40 -19.25
CA ALA A 219 20.39 7.03 -19.31
C ALA A 219 20.34 8.36 -18.53
N ASN A 220 19.70 9.37 -19.11
CA ASN A 220 19.58 10.70 -18.49
C ASN A 220 18.11 11.12 -18.33
N ILE A 221 17.59 11.06 -17.10
CA ILE A 221 16.24 11.50 -16.74
C ILE A 221 16.18 13.00 -16.42
N THR A 222 17.32 13.61 -16.07
CA THR A 222 17.42 15.00 -15.58
C THR A 222 16.70 16.05 -16.43
N PRO A 223 16.84 16.05 -17.78
CA PRO A 223 16.18 17.05 -18.62
C PRO A 223 14.65 17.05 -18.49
N PHE A 224 14.07 15.92 -18.09
CA PHE A 224 12.63 15.72 -18.03
C PHE A 224 12.02 16.02 -16.67
N LEU A 225 12.83 16.13 -15.60
CA LEU A 225 12.31 16.19 -14.22
C LEU A 225 11.38 17.38 -13.95
N ARG A 226 11.70 18.57 -14.48
CA ARG A 226 10.81 19.74 -14.36
C ARG A 226 9.45 19.50 -15.04
N HIS A 227 9.48 18.99 -16.27
CA HIS A 227 8.27 18.72 -17.03
C HIS A 227 7.44 17.59 -16.41
N LEU A 228 8.10 16.54 -15.92
CA LEU A 228 7.50 15.47 -15.13
C LEU A 228 6.74 16.01 -13.91
N CYS A 229 7.39 16.84 -13.10
CA CYS A 229 6.76 17.39 -11.91
C CYS A 229 5.55 18.25 -12.27
N HIS A 230 5.69 19.11 -13.28
CA HIS A 230 4.59 19.95 -13.77
C HIS A 230 3.42 19.12 -14.29
N PHE A 231 3.67 18.10 -15.11
CA PHE A 231 2.63 17.21 -15.63
C PHE A 231 1.85 16.52 -14.51
N ILE A 232 2.55 16.01 -13.49
CA ILE A 232 1.89 15.35 -12.36
C ILE A 232 1.03 16.35 -11.57
N GLU A 233 1.54 17.55 -11.26
CA GLU A 233 0.75 18.55 -10.49
C GLU A 233 -0.50 19.00 -11.25
N VAL A 234 -0.40 19.30 -12.55
CA VAL A 234 -1.56 19.68 -13.37
C VAL A 234 -2.64 18.59 -13.34
N HIS A 235 -2.25 17.32 -13.48
CA HIS A 235 -3.22 16.21 -13.43
C HIS A 235 -3.79 16.00 -12.02
N LEU A 236 -3.03 16.24 -10.97
CA LEU A 236 -3.56 16.21 -9.61
C LEU A 236 -4.60 17.32 -9.37
N GLU A 237 -4.36 18.53 -9.88
CA GLU A 237 -5.30 19.66 -9.80
C GLU A 237 -6.60 19.36 -10.55
N LEU A 238 -6.51 18.65 -11.68
CA LEU A 238 -7.68 18.18 -12.45
C LEU A 238 -8.42 16.99 -11.80
N GLY A 239 -7.94 16.47 -10.67
CA GLY A 239 -8.51 15.29 -10.02
C GLY A 239 -8.33 14.00 -10.86
N SER A 240 -7.27 13.95 -11.66
CA SER A 240 -6.86 12.74 -12.38
C SER A 240 -6.15 11.77 -11.43
N VAL A 241 -6.42 10.48 -11.62
CA VAL A 241 -5.62 9.41 -11.03
C VAL A 241 -4.49 9.09 -12.00
N ILE A 242 -3.25 9.11 -11.51
CA ILE A 242 -2.03 9.03 -12.30
C ILE A 242 -1.36 7.67 -12.07
N LEU A 243 -0.98 7.01 -13.16
CA LEU A 243 -0.13 5.81 -13.12
C LEU A 243 1.26 6.14 -13.66
N VAL A 244 2.26 6.07 -12.78
CA VAL A 244 3.68 6.20 -13.15
C VAL A 244 4.29 4.82 -13.28
N PHE A 245 4.86 4.49 -14.43
CA PHE A 245 5.37 3.15 -14.70
C PHE A 245 6.60 3.14 -15.60
N SER A 246 7.29 2.00 -15.56
CA SER A 246 8.40 1.64 -16.45
C SER A 246 8.31 0.14 -16.73
N THR A 247 9.25 -0.46 -17.45
CA THR A 247 9.22 -1.90 -17.77
C THR A 247 8.91 -2.78 -16.56
N MET A 248 9.66 -2.60 -15.47
CA MET A 248 9.56 -3.43 -14.25
C MET A 248 8.97 -2.69 -13.04
N GLY A 249 8.84 -1.37 -13.10
CA GLY A 249 8.35 -0.59 -11.97
C GLY A 249 9.33 -0.47 -10.79
N ILE A 250 10.63 -0.76 -10.99
CA ILE A 250 11.63 -0.87 -9.92
C ILE A 250 12.64 0.28 -9.89
N SER A 251 13.07 0.76 -11.07
CA SER A 251 14.18 1.72 -11.20
C SER A 251 13.72 3.07 -11.74
N ARG A 252 13.53 3.20 -13.06
CA ARG A 252 13.16 4.45 -13.74
C ARG A 252 11.90 5.14 -13.21
N SER A 253 10.79 4.41 -13.09
CA SER A 253 9.55 4.98 -12.56
C SER A 253 9.63 5.31 -11.07
N CYS A 254 10.43 4.57 -10.30
CA CYS A 254 10.74 4.93 -8.92
C CYS A 254 11.53 6.24 -8.85
N ALA A 255 12.54 6.41 -9.72
CA ALA A 255 13.30 7.66 -9.80
C ALA A 255 12.40 8.86 -10.15
N ALA A 256 11.45 8.69 -11.09
CA ALA A 256 10.46 9.70 -11.41
C ALA A 256 9.59 10.09 -10.19
N ILE A 257 9.08 9.11 -9.44
CA ILE A 257 8.32 9.35 -8.21
C ILE A 257 9.18 10.06 -7.16
N LEU A 258 10.44 9.67 -6.98
CA LEU A 258 11.35 10.31 -6.03
C LEU A 258 11.59 11.78 -6.39
N ALA A 259 11.85 12.08 -7.67
CA ALA A 259 12.01 13.44 -8.17
C ALA A 259 10.79 14.31 -7.87
N TYR A 260 9.60 13.76 -8.14
CA TYR A 260 8.33 14.43 -7.87
C TYR A 260 8.09 14.67 -6.38
N LEU A 261 8.31 13.67 -5.52
CA LEU A 261 8.12 13.81 -4.07
C LEU A 261 9.11 14.81 -3.46
N MET A 262 10.36 14.86 -3.95
CA MET A 262 11.32 15.89 -3.54
C MET A 262 10.79 17.28 -3.90
N HIS A 263 10.37 17.47 -5.16
CA HIS A 263 9.86 18.74 -5.66
C HIS A 263 8.61 19.23 -4.90
N ARG A 264 7.60 18.36 -4.78
CA ARG A 264 6.31 18.70 -4.18
C ARG A 264 6.37 19.02 -2.70
N ASN A 265 7.21 18.29 -1.96
CA ASN A 265 7.26 18.38 -0.51
C ASN A 265 8.48 19.18 -0.02
N GLU A 266 9.27 19.75 -0.93
CA GLU A 266 10.54 20.44 -0.64
C GLU A 266 11.40 19.62 0.33
N GLN A 267 11.61 18.35 0.00
CA GLN A 267 12.28 17.39 0.89
C GLN A 267 13.45 16.68 0.23
N THR A 268 14.31 16.12 1.08
CA THR A 268 15.52 15.40 0.67
C THR A 268 15.20 14.10 -0.08
N LEU A 269 16.15 13.67 -0.91
CA LEU A 269 16.15 12.35 -1.55
C LEU A 269 16.01 11.26 -0.49
N LYS A 270 16.74 11.36 0.63
CA LYS A 270 16.64 10.43 1.76
C LYS A 270 15.20 10.30 2.29
N ARG A 271 14.49 11.42 2.47
CA ARG A 271 13.12 11.41 3.00
C ARG A 271 12.12 10.83 1.98
N SER A 272 12.23 11.24 0.71
CA SER A 272 11.43 10.68 -0.38
C SER A 272 11.70 9.18 -0.57
N TRP A 273 12.96 8.76 -0.46
CA TRP A 273 13.38 7.36 -0.56
C TRP A 273 12.77 6.51 0.54
N ALA A 274 12.90 6.95 1.80
CA ALA A 274 12.33 6.26 2.95
C ALA A 274 10.80 6.13 2.82
N TYR A 275 10.12 7.13 2.26
CA TYR A 275 8.68 7.08 2.01
C TYR A 275 8.34 6.04 0.94
N VAL A 276 8.93 6.12 -0.26
CA VAL A 276 8.61 5.19 -1.35
C VAL A 276 9.01 3.76 -0.99
N LYS A 277 10.08 3.56 -0.21
CA LYS A 277 10.50 2.23 0.27
C LYS A 277 9.46 1.58 1.19
N LYS A 278 8.69 2.37 1.97
CA LYS A 278 7.54 1.88 2.75
C LYS A 278 6.37 1.46 1.86
N CYS A 279 6.12 2.19 0.76
CA CYS A 279 5.09 1.82 -0.22
C CYS A 279 5.51 0.62 -1.08
N LYS A 280 6.81 0.49 -1.39
CA LYS A 280 7.37 -0.50 -2.31
C LYS A 280 8.73 -1.01 -1.85
N THR A 281 8.74 -2.21 -1.27
CA THR A 281 9.96 -2.75 -0.62
C THR A 281 11.05 -3.12 -1.62
N ASN A 282 10.69 -3.46 -2.87
CA ASN A 282 11.66 -3.81 -3.91
C ASN A 282 12.08 -2.64 -4.81
N MET A 283 11.72 -1.38 -4.48
CA MET A 283 12.23 -0.20 -5.17
C MET A 283 13.77 -0.19 -5.16
N ARG A 284 14.37 0.06 -6.33
CA ARG A 284 15.81 0.16 -6.53
C ARG A 284 16.16 0.89 -7.84
N PRO A 285 16.10 2.24 -7.88
CA PRO A 285 16.75 3.04 -8.92
C PRO A 285 18.20 2.60 -9.15
N ASN A 286 18.64 2.60 -10.40
CA ASN A 286 20.04 2.36 -10.72
C ASN A 286 20.93 3.52 -10.22
N ARG A 287 22.23 3.28 -10.02
CA ARG A 287 23.13 4.28 -9.43
C ARG A 287 23.28 5.56 -10.24
N ALA A 288 23.17 5.50 -11.57
CA ALA A 288 23.23 6.70 -12.40
C ALA A 288 21.98 7.58 -12.19
N LEU A 289 20.80 6.97 -12.04
CA LEU A 289 19.58 7.70 -11.68
C LEU A 289 19.65 8.26 -10.26
N VAL A 290 20.22 7.55 -9.30
CA VAL A 290 20.44 8.05 -7.93
C VAL A 290 21.34 9.29 -7.94
N ALA A 291 22.43 9.28 -8.71
CA ALA A 291 23.31 10.44 -8.85
C ALA A 291 22.57 11.65 -9.46
N GLN A 292 21.71 11.41 -10.47
CA GLN A 292 20.86 12.46 -11.06
C GLN A 292 19.82 12.99 -10.06
N LEU A 293 19.26 12.14 -9.20
CA LEU A 293 18.34 12.56 -8.14
C LEU A 293 19.05 13.37 -7.05
N SER A 294 20.31 13.09 -6.77
CA SER A 294 21.14 13.89 -5.86
C SER A 294 21.38 15.30 -6.41
N GLU A 295 21.67 15.43 -7.71
CA GLU A 295 21.74 16.75 -8.35
C GLU A 295 20.36 17.44 -8.39
N TRP A 296 19.28 16.68 -8.57
CA TRP A 296 17.92 17.23 -8.48
C TRP A 296 17.59 17.74 -7.08
N GLU A 297 18.04 17.07 -6.02
CA GLU A 297 17.89 17.56 -4.64
C GLU A 297 18.49 18.96 -4.48
N LYS A 298 19.67 19.21 -5.07
CA LYS A 298 20.28 20.54 -5.12
C LYS A 298 19.43 21.57 -5.83
N VAL A 299 18.79 21.19 -6.94
CA VAL A 299 17.88 22.08 -7.68
C VAL A 299 16.65 22.43 -6.84
N VAL A 300 16.14 21.49 -6.04
CA VAL A 300 14.93 21.67 -5.22
C VAL A 300 15.23 22.43 -3.92
N LEU A 301 16.33 22.11 -3.23
CA LEU A 301 16.64 22.60 -1.88
C LEU A 301 17.75 23.66 -1.84
N GLY A 302 18.50 23.83 -2.92
CA GLY A 302 19.69 24.67 -2.99
C GLY A 302 20.98 24.00 -2.53
N ASP A 303 20.91 22.79 -1.94
CA ASP A 303 22.07 22.02 -1.48
C ASP A 303 21.83 20.50 -1.57
N ILE A 304 22.92 19.72 -1.57
CA ILE A 304 22.88 18.26 -1.53
C ILE A 304 23.04 17.82 -0.07
N VAL A 305 22.00 17.22 0.48
CA VAL A 305 21.94 16.78 1.89
C VAL A 305 22.06 15.27 2.00
N THR A 306 21.59 14.53 0.99
CA THR A 306 21.57 13.08 1.01
C THR A 306 22.91 12.50 0.59
N ASP A 307 23.55 11.74 1.50
CA ASP A 307 24.74 10.95 1.17
C ASP A 307 24.34 9.71 0.34
N ILE A 308 24.62 9.75 -0.96
CA ILE A 308 24.35 8.66 -1.90
C ILE A 308 25.44 7.58 -1.93
N LEU A 309 26.51 7.72 -1.14
CA LEU A 309 27.52 6.66 -0.96
C LEU A 309 27.06 5.58 0.02
N ASP A 310 26.02 5.86 0.81
CA ASP A 310 25.36 4.88 1.66
C ASP A 310 24.86 3.71 0.79
N PRO A 311 25.20 2.45 1.12
CA PRO A 311 24.81 1.27 0.36
C PRO A 311 23.29 1.04 0.29
N LEU A 312 22.50 1.77 1.07
CA LEU A 312 21.04 1.77 0.99
C LEU A 312 20.49 2.43 -0.29
N TYR A 313 21.32 3.17 -1.03
CA TYR A 313 20.97 3.85 -2.29
C TYR A 313 21.61 3.20 -3.53
#